data_AF-A0A353T936-F1
#
_entry.id   AF-A0A353T936-F1
#
_cell.length_a   1.000
_cell.length_b   1.000
_cell.length_c   1.000
_cell.angle_alpha   90.00
_cell.angle_beta   90.00
_cell.angle_gamma   90.00
#
_symmetry.space_group_name_H-M   'P 1'
#
loop_
_entity.id
_entity.type
_entity.pdbx_description
1 polymer ?
#
loop_
_entity_poly.entity_id
_entity_poly.type
_entity_poly.pdbx_seq_one_letter_code
_entity_poly.pdbx_strand_id
1 'polypeptide(L)'
;MSGMQTIKNPILARLFMETSFVSKAQQLKQLAAAEDLYRIAEQGKSYPYEFVCFKITGYRTKSNLSQQIIEGGDLLRDMPIYILKASARLKLPAGGQNEKIYSIDELSEKLNVSTRTIERWRKRGLLCRKYLFEDNVLRLGFSEPLVEKFVAVNPELTASAAKFSNLSNDVKNQIIEMAGRLDAEGGSSRTAIIKKIAAYFDRAPETIRLILTDTEKNQRRQIFNKSRVLLGPGETATVFAMYESGAAINEIAEKFNKSISSIYRVINRKRIRKLLAAHIDYVASDEFTAADAEAKILSQPVSVRRTPKGILEKTKNRLNENWQEFIETIQNVHSLNREQESELFRRYNFLKYLAAERIHHLNLNSPCAKAANEAEQYLKQAERIKNLIVEANLKLVVRVAGRHTATGANLSDLISEGNMALIRAVEKFDYVKGFRFSTFASWVIAREFAKFLPAESARTERTVSHDDVDIEHLQSKPAGIELIESTRRSLEQVIEENLTEREQYIIRYHFGLTGTMVKKKFKTLKQIGEELGITKERVRQIELVALGKLRQTLSAEEFELLTG
;
A
#
# COMPACT_ATOMS: atom_id res chain seq x y z
N MET A 1 -9.01 -18.31 -40.33
CA MET A 1 -10.22 -17.55 -40.71
C MET A 1 -9.95 -16.06 -40.48
N SER A 2 -9.52 -15.33 -41.50
CA SER A 2 -9.28 -13.88 -41.38
C SER A 2 -10.61 -13.16 -41.20
N GLY A 3 -10.76 -12.43 -40.09
CA GLY A 3 -11.93 -11.59 -39.81
C GLY A 3 -12.33 -10.80 -41.05
N MET A 4 -13.60 -10.92 -41.42
CA MET A 4 -14.16 -10.37 -42.65
C MET A 4 -14.05 -8.83 -42.60
N GLN A 5 -12.98 -8.26 -43.16
CA GLN A 5 -12.81 -6.81 -43.22
C GLN A 5 -14.02 -6.21 -43.94
N THR A 6 -14.79 -5.37 -43.24
CA THR A 6 -15.97 -4.70 -43.76
C THR A 6 -15.59 -3.33 -44.32
N ILE A 7 -16.27 -2.93 -45.40
CA ILE A 7 -16.21 -1.56 -45.90
C ILE A 7 -17.02 -0.74 -44.89
N LYS A 8 -16.38 0.18 -44.16
CA LYS A 8 -17.03 0.89 -43.05
C LYS A 8 -17.93 2.01 -43.53
N ASN A 9 -17.52 2.73 -44.56
CA ASN A 9 -18.32 3.79 -45.15
C ASN A 9 -19.54 3.18 -45.87
N PRO A 10 -20.78 3.54 -45.47
CA PRO A 10 -21.99 2.94 -45.99
C PRO A 10 -22.25 3.25 -47.47
N ILE A 11 -21.75 4.39 -47.95
CA ILE A 11 -21.90 4.84 -49.34
C ILE A 11 -21.03 3.96 -50.26
N LEU A 12 -19.76 3.75 -49.88
CA LEU A 12 -18.86 2.86 -50.61
C LEU A 12 -19.33 1.40 -50.55
N ALA A 13 -19.90 0.97 -49.42
CA ALA A 13 -20.45 -0.37 -49.28
C ALA A 13 -21.64 -0.60 -50.23
N ARG A 14 -22.51 0.40 -50.40
CA ARG A 14 -23.61 0.36 -51.36
C ARG A 14 -23.10 0.31 -52.80
N LEU A 15 -22.14 1.18 -53.17
CA LEU A 15 -21.53 1.17 -54.50
C LEU A 15 -20.94 -0.20 -54.83
N PHE A 16 -20.26 -0.83 -53.87
CA PHE A 16 -19.70 -2.17 -54.02
C PHE A 16 -20.75 -3.26 -54.30
N MET A 17 -21.96 -3.10 -53.76
CA MET A 17 -23.08 -4.00 -54.05
C MET A 17 -23.63 -3.73 -55.46
N GLU A 18 -23.79 -2.47 -55.86
CA GLU A 18 -24.27 -2.10 -57.19
C GLU A 18 -23.33 -2.60 -58.30
N THR A 19 -22.02 -2.45 -58.13
CA THR A 19 -21.00 -2.94 -59.08
C THR A 19 -20.90 -4.46 -59.16
N SER A 20 -21.56 -5.19 -58.25
CA SER A 20 -21.49 -6.65 -58.19
C SER A 20 -22.40 -7.37 -59.18
N PHE A 21 -23.42 -6.69 -59.70
CA PHE A 21 -24.42 -7.28 -60.59
C PHE A 21 -24.06 -7.16 -62.09
N VAL A 22 -22.87 -6.66 -62.39
CA VAL A 22 -22.43 -6.36 -63.76
C VAL A 22 -21.61 -7.51 -64.33
N SER A 23 -21.46 -7.61 -65.66
CA SER A 23 -20.69 -8.66 -66.32
C SER A 23 -19.24 -8.75 -65.83
N LYS A 24 -18.62 -9.95 -65.90
CA LYS A 24 -17.25 -10.20 -65.44
C LYS A 24 -16.23 -9.26 -66.11
N ALA A 25 -16.40 -8.96 -67.40
CA ALA A 25 -15.54 -8.04 -68.14
C ALA A 25 -15.64 -6.60 -67.62
N GLN A 26 -16.85 -6.16 -67.25
CA GLN A 26 -17.06 -4.83 -66.71
C GLN A 26 -16.61 -4.72 -65.25
N GLN A 27 -16.78 -5.77 -64.44
CA GLN A 27 -16.20 -5.85 -63.10
C GLN A 27 -14.67 -5.74 -63.11
N LEU A 28 -14.00 -6.33 -64.10
CA LEU A 28 -12.55 -6.19 -64.29
C LEU A 28 -12.14 -4.74 -64.59
N LYS A 29 -12.88 -4.06 -65.47
CA LYS A 29 -12.66 -2.63 -65.75
C LYS A 29 -12.88 -1.76 -64.51
N GLN A 30 -13.94 -2.05 -63.74
CA GLN A 30 -14.25 -1.34 -62.50
C GLN A 30 -13.20 -1.59 -61.40
N LEU A 31 -12.62 -2.79 -61.33
CA LEU A 31 -11.52 -3.12 -60.42
C LEU A 31 -10.28 -2.28 -60.72
N ALA A 32 -9.88 -2.19 -62.00
CA ALA A 32 -8.75 -1.35 -62.42
C ALA A 32 -9.03 0.14 -62.12
N ALA A 33 -10.24 0.61 -62.44
CA ALA A 33 -10.65 1.99 -62.15
C ALA A 33 -10.68 2.32 -60.65
N ALA A 34 -11.04 1.36 -59.80
CA ALA A 34 -10.98 1.49 -58.34
C ALA A 34 -9.54 1.62 -57.82
N GLU A 35 -8.58 0.93 -58.42
CA GLU A 35 -7.16 1.08 -58.10
C GLU A 35 -6.62 2.44 -58.53
N ASP A 36 -7.01 2.92 -59.71
CA ASP A 36 -6.63 4.24 -60.18
C ASP A 36 -7.24 5.36 -59.31
N LEU A 37 -8.49 5.20 -58.86
CA LEU A 37 -9.11 6.13 -57.91
C LEU A 37 -8.33 6.17 -56.58
N TYR A 38 -7.92 5.02 -56.06
CA TYR A 38 -7.13 4.95 -54.83
C TYR A 38 -5.79 5.69 -54.95
N ARG A 39 -5.18 5.67 -56.14
CA ARG A 39 -3.89 6.35 -56.39
C ARG A 39 -3.99 7.87 -56.39
N ILE A 40 -5.11 8.42 -56.86
CA ILE A 40 -5.33 9.87 -56.94
C ILE A 40 -6.04 10.44 -55.71
N ALA A 41 -6.45 9.58 -54.78
CA ALA A 41 -7.13 9.99 -53.56
C ALA A 41 -6.14 10.57 -52.54
N GLU A 42 -6.48 11.71 -51.95
CA GLU A 42 -5.67 12.40 -50.94
C GLU A 42 -6.43 12.46 -49.62
N GLN A 43 -5.72 12.27 -48.50
CA GLN A 43 -6.34 12.18 -47.17
C GLN A 43 -7.09 13.47 -46.76
N GLY A 44 -6.61 14.65 -47.18
CA GLY A 44 -7.16 15.95 -46.79
C GLY A 44 -8.22 16.51 -47.75
N LYS A 45 -8.66 15.75 -48.75
CA LYS A 45 -9.68 16.17 -49.73
C LYS A 45 -10.98 15.41 -49.51
N SER A 46 -12.11 16.04 -49.80
CA SER A 46 -13.42 15.40 -49.75
C SER A 46 -13.94 15.20 -51.18
N TYR A 47 -14.46 14.01 -51.45
CA TYR A 47 -14.86 13.57 -52.79
C TYR A 47 -16.38 13.38 -52.85
N PRO A 48 -17.09 14.07 -53.76
CA PRO A 48 -18.51 13.80 -53.98
C PRO A 48 -18.74 12.34 -54.42
N TYR A 49 -19.84 11.74 -53.95
CA TYR A 49 -20.21 10.37 -54.32
C TYR A 49 -20.33 10.20 -55.84
N GLU A 50 -20.89 11.20 -56.53
CA GLU A 50 -21.02 11.18 -57.99
C GLU A 50 -19.64 11.04 -58.67
N PHE A 51 -18.62 11.73 -58.16
CA PHE A 51 -17.25 11.64 -58.69
C PHE A 51 -16.67 10.24 -58.50
N VAL A 52 -16.81 9.67 -57.29
CA VAL A 52 -16.32 8.32 -56.98
C VAL A 52 -17.05 7.26 -57.81
N CYS A 53 -18.37 7.37 -57.93
CA CYS A 53 -19.19 6.47 -58.73
C CYS A 53 -18.83 6.55 -60.22
N PHE A 54 -18.69 7.77 -60.76
CA PHE A 54 -18.29 7.98 -62.16
C PHE A 54 -16.90 7.43 -62.44
N LYS A 55 -15.93 7.65 -61.54
CA LYS A 55 -14.57 7.14 -61.71
C LYS A 55 -14.51 5.63 -61.72
N ILE A 56 -15.28 4.95 -60.86
CA ILE A 56 -15.28 3.49 -60.80
C ILE A 56 -16.10 2.86 -61.92
N THR A 57 -17.30 3.39 -62.19
CA THR A 57 -18.30 2.73 -63.04
C THR A 57 -18.42 3.31 -64.45
N GLY A 58 -17.98 4.55 -64.66
CA GLY A 58 -18.20 5.32 -65.89
C GLY A 58 -19.58 5.97 -65.99
N TYR A 59 -20.48 5.74 -65.03
CA TYR A 59 -21.86 6.27 -65.05
C TYR A 59 -22.02 7.45 -64.09
N ARG A 60 -22.84 8.44 -64.48
CA ARG A 60 -23.24 9.55 -63.61
C ARG A 60 -24.60 9.27 -62.99
N THR A 61 -24.67 9.25 -61.66
CA THR A 61 -25.92 8.98 -60.93
C THR A 61 -26.77 10.25 -60.79
N LYS A 62 -27.98 10.28 -61.37
CA LYS A 62 -28.94 11.40 -61.26
C LYS A 62 -29.81 11.35 -59.98
N SER A 63 -29.33 10.74 -58.89
CA SER A 63 -30.12 10.56 -57.66
C SER A 63 -29.76 11.59 -56.60
N ASN A 64 -30.62 11.78 -55.58
CA ASN A 64 -30.37 12.62 -54.40
C ASN A 64 -29.08 12.27 -53.62
N LEU A 65 -28.42 11.15 -53.96
CA LEU A 65 -27.13 10.73 -53.39
C LEU A 65 -25.93 11.47 -53.99
N SER A 66 -26.09 12.22 -55.09
CA SER A 66 -24.99 12.95 -55.75
C SER A 66 -24.33 13.99 -54.85
N GLN A 67 -25.07 14.52 -53.86
CA GLN A 67 -24.61 15.50 -52.88
C GLN A 67 -23.86 14.88 -51.68
N GLN A 68 -23.86 13.56 -51.53
CA GLN A 68 -23.16 12.93 -50.42
C GLN A 68 -21.64 13.00 -50.62
N ILE A 69 -20.92 13.35 -49.56
CA ILE A 69 -19.48 13.54 -49.58
C ILE A 69 -18.81 12.34 -48.89
N ILE A 70 -17.73 11.85 -49.49
CA ILE A 70 -16.85 10.84 -48.92
C ILE A 70 -15.52 11.54 -48.58
N GLU A 71 -15.16 11.55 -47.30
CA GLU A 71 -13.86 12.06 -46.89
C GLU A 71 -12.72 11.22 -47.47
N GLY A 72 -11.64 11.86 -47.91
CA GLY A 72 -10.50 11.19 -48.54
C GLY A 72 -9.83 10.17 -47.62
N GLY A 73 -9.78 10.45 -46.30
CA GLY A 73 -9.33 9.48 -45.31
C GLY A 73 -10.20 8.23 -45.23
N ASP A 74 -11.53 8.36 -45.36
CA ASP A 74 -12.45 7.22 -45.40
C ASP A 74 -12.30 6.43 -46.72
N LEU A 75 -12.14 7.14 -47.84
CA LEU A 75 -11.90 6.54 -49.15
C LEU A 75 -10.60 5.73 -49.15
N LEU A 76 -9.49 6.29 -48.65
CA LEU A 76 -8.20 5.60 -48.54
C LEU A 76 -8.23 4.42 -47.57
N ARG A 77 -9.05 4.48 -46.51
CA ARG A 77 -9.22 3.35 -45.59
C ARG A 77 -9.99 2.19 -46.23
N ASP A 78 -11.08 2.49 -46.92
CA ASP A 78 -12.07 1.48 -47.31
C ASP A 78 -11.87 0.97 -48.76
N MET A 79 -11.21 1.72 -49.65
CA MET A 79 -10.94 1.29 -51.03
C MET A 79 -10.03 0.06 -51.17
N PRO A 80 -8.96 -0.13 -50.38
CA PRO A 80 -8.20 -1.38 -50.41
C PRO A 80 -9.06 -2.61 -50.08
N ILE A 81 -10.04 -2.46 -49.19
CA ILE A 81 -11.00 -3.51 -48.84
C ILE A 81 -11.97 -3.77 -50.00
N TYR A 82 -12.43 -2.70 -50.66
CA TYR A 82 -13.23 -2.77 -51.88
C TYR A 82 -12.53 -3.58 -52.98
N ILE A 83 -11.27 -3.22 -53.30
CA ILE A 83 -10.43 -3.89 -54.33
C ILE A 83 -10.22 -5.37 -53.97
N LEU A 84 -9.94 -5.66 -52.70
CA LEU A 84 -9.75 -7.03 -52.23
C LEU A 84 -11.02 -7.88 -52.40
N LYS A 85 -12.19 -7.33 -52.08
CA LYS A 85 -13.46 -8.05 -52.20
C LYS A 85 -13.90 -8.19 -53.65
N ALA A 86 -13.69 -7.17 -54.48
CA ALA A 86 -13.99 -7.21 -55.91
C ALA A 86 -13.13 -8.27 -56.62
N SER A 87 -11.82 -8.30 -56.38
CA SER A 87 -10.92 -9.32 -56.93
C SER A 87 -11.25 -10.74 -56.44
N ALA A 88 -11.66 -10.90 -55.17
CA ALA A 88 -12.07 -12.20 -54.63
C ALA A 88 -13.26 -12.83 -55.37
N ARG A 89 -14.22 -12.02 -55.84
CA ARG A 89 -15.39 -12.48 -56.60
C ARG A 89 -15.01 -12.97 -57.99
N LEU A 90 -14.01 -12.34 -58.61
CA LEU A 90 -13.58 -12.64 -59.97
C LEU A 90 -12.80 -13.96 -60.10
N LYS A 91 -12.23 -14.46 -58.98
CA LYS A 91 -11.41 -15.68 -58.91
C LYS A 91 -10.38 -15.76 -60.04
N LEU A 92 -9.59 -14.70 -60.18
CA LEU A 92 -8.62 -14.59 -61.27
C LEU A 92 -7.45 -15.57 -61.05
N PRO A 93 -7.04 -16.35 -62.07
CA PRO A 93 -5.87 -17.22 -61.94
C PRO A 93 -4.60 -16.37 -61.87
N ALA A 94 -3.66 -16.74 -60.99
CA ALA A 94 -2.38 -16.06 -60.85
C ALA A 94 -1.48 -16.27 -62.09
N GLY A 95 -1.46 -17.49 -62.64
CA GLY A 95 -0.61 -17.84 -63.80
C GLY A 95 -1.13 -17.34 -65.16
N GLY A 96 -2.34 -16.77 -65.23
CA GLY A 96 -2.95 -16.28 -66.48
C GLY A 96 -2.96 -14.75 -66.62
N GLN A 97 -2.19 -14.04 -65.80
CA GLN A 97 -2.08 -12.58 -65.87
C GLN A 97 -0.86 -12.17 -66.69
N ASN A 98 -0.93 -11.00 -67.34
CA ASN A 98 0.18 -10.43 -68.09
C ASN A 98 1.36 -10.00 -67.19
N GLU A 99 1.16 -9.97 -65.87
CA GLU A 99 2.11 -9.51 -64.86
C GLU A 99 2.42 -10.63 -63.88
N LYS A 100 3.67 -10.68 -63.40
CA LYS A 100 4.06 -11.63 -62.35
C LYS A 100 3.39 -11.27 -61.02
N ILE A 101 2.80 -12.27 -60.38
CA ILE A 101 2.10 -12.13 -59.11
C ILE A 101 2.83 -12.91 -58.04
N TYR A 102 3.23 -12.22 -56.98
CA TYR A 102 3.90 -12.82 -55.84
C TYR A 102 2.91 -13.20 -54.74
N SER A 103 3.10 -14.36 -54.12
CA SER A 103 2.49 -14.67 -52.83
C SER A 103 3.15 -13.86 -51.69
N ILE A 104 2.59 -13.89 -50.47
CA ILE A 104 3.22 -13.21 -49.32
C ILE A 104 4.62 -13.76 -49.06
N ASP A 105 4.78 -15.08 -49.15
CA ASP A 105 6.04 -15.76 -48.84
C ASP A 105 7.10 -15.48 -49.92
N GLU A 106 6.73 -15.59 -51.19
CA GLU A 106 7.61 -15.25 -52.32
C GLU A 106 8.04 -13.77 -52.31
N LEU A 107 7.13 -12.87 -51.95
CA LEU A 107 7.44 -11.45 -51.82
C LEU A 107 8.38 -11.19 -50.63
N SER A 108 8.23 -11.96 -49.55
CA SER A 108 9.06 -11.91 -48.34
C SER A 108 10.50 -12.25 -48.69
N GLU A 109 10.70 -13.30 -49.48
CA GLU A 109 11.99 -13.74 -49.96
C GLU A 109 12.60 -12.75 -50.95
N LYS A 110 11.83 -12.32 -51.97
CA LYS A 110 12.32 -11.37 -52.99
C LYS A 110 12.84 -10.07 -52.38
N LEU A 111 12.17 -9.56 -51.34
CA LEU A 111 12.52 -8.29 -50.70
C LEU A 111 13.38 -8.46 -49.43
N ASN A 112 13.72 -9.69 -49.05
CA ASN A 112 14.45 -10.03 -47.81
C ASN A 112 13.87 -9.37 -46.55
N VAL A 113 12.54 -9.43 -46.42
CA VAL A 113 11.80 -8.90 -45.26
C VAL A 113 10.96 -10.01 -44.62
N SER A 114 10.44 -9.80 -43.41
CA SER A 114 9.50 -10.74 -42.79
C SER A 114 8.09 -10.65 -43.39
N THR A 115 7.33 -11.74 -43.35
CA THR A 115 5.91 -11.76 -43.77
C THR A 115 5.06 -10.76 -42.98
N ARG A 116 5.37 -10.54 -41.69
CA ARG A 116 4.75 -9.49 -40.85
C ARG A 116 5.06 -8.08 -41.33
N THR A 117 6.22 -7.86 -41.95
CA THR A 117 6.58 -6.56 -42.55
C THR A 117 5.70 -6.28 -43.76
N ILE A 118 5.46 -7.29 -44.60
CA ILE A 118 4.56 -7.18 -45.76
C ILE A 118 3.13 -6.88 -45.29
N GLU A 119 2.64 -7.58 -44.25
CA GLU A 119 1.34 -7.27 -43.65
C GLU A 119 1.24 -5.83 -43.13
N ARG A 120 2.33 -5.31 -42.55
CA ARG A 120 2.42 -3.91 -42.11
C ARG A 120 2.39 -2.94 -43.28
N TRP A 121 3.06 -3.25 -44.39
CA TRP A 121 3.05 -2.42 -45.60
C TRP A 121 1.67 -2.39 -46.25
N ARG A 122 0.90 -3.48 -46.20
CA ARG A 122 -0.52 -3.47 -46.62
C ARG A 122 -1.35 -2.45 -45.88
N LYS A 123 -1.16 -2.32 -44.55
CA LYS A 123 -1.83 -1.30 -43.74
C LYS A 123 -1.39 0.13 -44.07
N ARG A 124 -0.22 0.29 -44.72
CA ARG A 124 0.34 1.57 -45.17
C ARG A 124 0.09 1.84 -46.66
N GLY A 125 -0.75 1.04 -47.32
CA GLY A 125 -1.19 1.30 -48.69
C GLY A 125 -0.56 0.43 -49.78
N LEU A 126 0.16 -0.65 -49.42
CA LEU A 126 0.53 -1.67 -50.41
C LEU A 126 -0.73 -2.40 -50.89
N LEU A 127 -1.18 -2.08 -52.10
CA LEU A 127 -2.34 -2.70 -52.73
C LEU A 127 -2.09 -4.17 -53.02
N CYS A 128 -3.14 -4.98 -52.88
CA CYS A 128 -3.12 -6.41 -53.16
C CYS A 128 -4.48 -6.87 -53.68
N ARG A 129 -4.47 -7.94 -54.47
CA ARG A 129 -5.68 -8.58 -55.00
C ARG A 129 -5.75 -10.01 -54.47
N LYS A 130 -6.94 -10.63 -54.56
CA LYS A 130 -7.07 -12.07 -54.38
C LYS A 130 -6.95 -12.80 -55.72
N TYR A 131 -6.07 -13.79 -55.77
CA TYR A 131 -5.84 -14.64 -56.93
C TYR A 131 -5.99 -16.11 -56.56
N LEU A 132 -6.39 -16.91 -57.54
CA LEU A 132 -6.40 -18.37 -57.48
C LEU A 132 -5.00 -18.86 -57.90
N PHE A 133 -4.26 -19.41 -56.95
CA PHE A 133 -2.93 -20.00 -57.19
C PHE A 133 -3.06 -21.45 -57.68
N GLU A 134 -1.95 -22.07 -58.11
CA GLU A 134 -1.92 -23.43 -58.69
C GLU A 134 -2.58 -24.50 -57.81
N ASP A 135 -2.49 -24.34 -56.49
CA ASP A 135 -3.15 -25.20 -55.49
C ASP A 135 -4.70 -25.06 -55.46
N ASN A 136 -5.31 -24.30 -56.37
CA ASN A 136 -6.73 -23.88 -56.32
C ASN A 136 -7.14 -23.14 -55.04
N VAL A 137 -6.17 -22.58 -54.31
CA VAL A 137 -6.42 -21.78 -53.09
C VAL A 137 -6.41 -20.30 -53.42
N LEU A 138 -7.46 -19.60 -52.98
CA LEU A 138 -7.57 -18.15 -53.12
C LEU A 138 -6.68 -17.45 -52.08
N ARG A 139 -5.53 -16.91 -52.50
CA ARG A 139 -4.57 -16.22 -51.62
C ARG A 139 -4.38 -14.77 -52.04
N LEU A 140 -3.71 -14.00 -51.17
CA LEU A 140 -3.29 -12.64 -51.48
C LEU A 140 -2.14 -12.69 -52.49
N GLY A 141 -2.27 -11.92 -53.56
CA GLY A 141 -1.22 -11.75 -54.55
C GLY A 141 -0.90 -10.29 -54.78
N PHE A 142 0.38 -10.03 -54.99
CA PHE A 142 0.94 -8.71 -55.25
C PHE A 142 1.51 -8.67 -56.66
N SER A 143 0.99 -7.77 -57.49
CA SER A 143 1.52 -7.58 -58.84
C SER A 143 2.87 -6.86 -58.76
N GLU A 144 3.83 -7.31 -59.56
CA GLU A 144 5.19 -6.77 -59.59
C GLU A 144 5.24 -5.24 -59.81
N PRO A 145 4.54 -4.67 -60.81
CA PRO A 145 4.46 -3.21 -60.97
C PRO A 145 3.91 -2.46 -59.75
N LEU A 146 2.98 -3.04 -58.99
CA LEU A 146 2.42 -2.41 -57.79
C LEU A 146 3.44 -2.39 -56.65
N VAL A 147 4.19 -3.48 -56.49
CA VAL A 147 5.23 -3.62 -55.48
C VAL A 147 6.37 -2.64 -55.77
N GLU A 148 6.87 -2.61 -57.00
CA GLU A 148 7.98 -1.73 -57.39
C GLU A 148 7.64 -0.25 -57.21
N LYS A 149 6.44 0.17 -57.62
CA LYS A 149 5.96 1.53 -57.42
C LYS A 149 5.83 1.87 -55.92
N PHE A 150 5.33 0.95 -55.11
CA PHE A 150 5.22 1.17 -53.67
C PHE A 150 6.59 1.35 -53.01
N VAL A 151 7.57 0.53 -53.42
CA VAL A 151 8.96 0.61 -52.95
C VAL A 151 9.63 1.92 -53.40
N ALA A 152 9.41 2.34 -54.65
CA ALA A 152 9.95 3.59 -55.19
C ALA A 152 9.42 4.83 -54.45
N VAL A 153 8.15 4.82 -54.03
CA VAL A 153 7.54 5.90 -53.24
C VAL A 153 7.98 5.87 -51.76
N ASN A 154 8.43 4.71 -51.25
CA ASN A 154 8.77 4.53 -49.84
C ASN A 154 10.18 3.91 -49.63
N PRO A 155 11.25 4.55 -50.10
CA PRO A 155 12.61 3.99 -50.04
C PRO A 155 13.12 3.80 -48.59
N GLU A 156 12.69 4.62 -47.65
CA GLU A 156 13.09 4.51 -46.24
C GLU A 156 12.53 3.25 -45.55
N LEU A 157 11.37 2.77 -46.00
CA LEU A 157 10.70 1.60 -45.42
C LEU A 157 11.42 0.30 -45.78
N THR A 158 11.97 0.22 -47.00
CA THR A 158 12.75 -0.95 -47.46
C THR A 158 14.15 -0.95 -46.85
N ALA A 159 14.83 0.20 -46.80
CA ALA A 159 16.14 0.34 -46.15
C ALA A 159 16.10 -0.01 -44.65
N SER A 160 15.03 0.39 -43.95
CA SER A 160 14.85 0.03 -42.53
C SER A 160 14.48 -1.43 -42.34
N ALA A 161 13.63 -1.99 -43.22
CA ALA A 161 13.20 -3.38 -43.12
C ALA A 161 14.33 -4.38 -43.41
N ALA A 162 15.25 -4.05 -44.31
CA ALA A 162 16.44 -4.85 -44.62
C ALA A 162 17.40 -4.99 -43.41
N LYS A 163 17.44 -3.98 -42.51
CA LYS A 163 18.23 -4.06 -41.26
C LYS A 163 17.68 -5.10 -40.27
N PHE A 164 16.39 -5.41 -40.35
CA PHE A 164 15.72 -6.46 -39.55
C PHE A 164 15.75 -7.83 -40.24
N SER A 165 16.80 -8.14 -41.00
CA SER A 165 16.97 -9.43 -41.66
C SER A 165 16.87 -10.60 -40.67
N ASN A 166 16.29 -11.70 -41.14
CA ASN A 166 16.27 -12.96 -40.39
C ASN A 166 17.71 -13.36 -40.07
N LEU A 167 18.04 -13.44 -38.78
CA LEU A 167 19.36 -13.86 -38.33
C LEU A 167 19.62 -15.29 -38.79
N SER A 168 20.72 -15.53 -39.52
CA SER A 168 21.17 -16.90 -39.85
C SER A 168 21.30 -17.70 -38.55
N ASN A 169 20.96 -19.00 -38.62
CA ASN A 169 21.07 -19.90 -37.48
C ASN A 169 22.50 -19.98 -36.95
N ASP A 170 23.51 -19.74 -37.79
CA ASP A 170 24.92 -19.70 -37.39
C ASP A 170 25.22 -18.54 -36.44
N VAL A 171 24.72 -17.35 -36.77
CA VAL A 171 24.89 -16.15 -35.95
C VAL A 171 24.13 -16.30 -34.63
N LYS A 172 22.97 -16.97 -34.62
CA LYS A 172 22.25 -17.29 -33.38
C LYS A 172 23.08 -18.20 -32.47
N ASN A 173 23.74 -19.21 -33.04
CA ASN A 173 24.59 -20.12 -32.28
C ASN A 173 25.82 -19.41 -31.69
N GLN A 174 26.46 -18.53 -32.46
CA GLN A 174 27.58 -17.71 -31.98
C GLN A 174 27.18 -16.79 -30.80
N ILE A 175 25.99 -16.18 -30.86
CA ILE A 175 25.45 -15.37 -29.75
C ILE A 175 25.29 -16.21 -28.47
N ILE A 176 24.77 -17.43 -28.60
CA ILE A 176 24.54 -18.34 -27.47
C ILE A 176 25.87 -18.76 -26.83
N GLU A 177 26.85 -19.12 -27.64
CA GLU A 177 28.17 -19.56 -27.18
C GLU A 177 28.93 -18.42 -26.47
N MET A 178 28.92 -17.22 -27.07
CA MET A 178 29.51 -16.03 -26.48
C MET A 178 28.82 -15.65 -25.14
N ALA A 179 27.49 -15.79 -25.05
CA ALA A 179 26.77 -15.56 -23.81
C ALA A 179 27.16 -16.54 -22.70
N GLY A 180 27.32 -17.83 -23.03
CA GLY A 180 27.76 -18.85 -22.07
C GLY A 180 29.19 -18.62 -21.59
N ARG A 181 30.11 -18.24 -22.50
CA ARG A 181 31.50 -17.92 -22.15
C ARG A 181 31.60 -16.69 -21.23
N LEU A 182 30.90 -15.61 -21.58
CA LEU A 182 30.90 -14.38 -20.77
C LEU A 182 30.23 -14.57 -19.40
N ASP A 183 29.31 -15.52 -19.27
CA ASP A 183 28.74 -15.88 -17.97
C ASP A 183 29.72 -16.76 -17.15
N ALA A 184 30.44 -17.67 -17.81
CA ALA A 184 31.45 -18.54 -17.19
C ALA A 184 32.68 -17.77 -16.68
N GLU A 185 33.09 -16.71 -17.36
CA GLU A 185 34.17 -15.81 -16.93
C GLU A 185 33.82 -15.03 -15.65
N GLY A 186 32.54 -14.93 -15.28
CA GLY A 186 32.08 -14.27 -14.06
C GLY A 186 32.15 -12.73 -14.09
N GLY A 187 31.52 -12.07 -13.11
CA GLY A 187 31.65 -10.62 -12.89
C GLY A 187 30.74 -9.68 -13.70
N SER A 188 29.97 -10.16 -14.69
CA SER A 188 29.05 -9.32 -15.48
C SER A 188 27.57 -9.69 -15.27
N SER A 189 26.69 -8.68 -15.12
CA SER A 189 25.22 -8.90 -15.04
C SER A 189 24.65 -9.43 -16.38
N ARG A 190 23.50 -10.13 -16.38
CA ARG A 190 22.85 -10.62 -17.63
C ARG A 190 22.62 -9.46 -18.60
N THR A 191 22.23 -8.30 -18.08
CA THR A 191 22.05 -7.07 -18.87
C THR A 191 23.37 -6.54 -19.43
N ALA A 192 24.46 -6.61 -18.67
CA ALA A 192 25.79 -6.20 -19.14
C ALA A 192 26.31 -7.15 -20.24
N ILE A 193 26.12 -8.47 -20.07
CA ILE A 193 26.46 -9.48 -21.09
C ILE A 193 25.66 -9.22 -22.37
N ILE A 194 24.34 -9.02 -22.26
CA ILE A 194 23.48 -8.68 -23.40
C ILE A 194 23.96 -7.40 -24.11
N LYS A 195 24.34 -6.35 -23.39
CA LYS A 195 24.86 -5.11 -23.99
C LYS A 195 26.19 -5.31 -24.71
N LYS A 196 27.11 -6.11 -24.14
CA LYS A 196 28.39 -6.43 -24.78
C LYS A 196 28.20 -7.21 -26.08
N ILE A 197 27.33 -8.22 -26.06
CA ILE A 197 26.98 -9.01 -27.26
C ILE A 197 26.28 -8.14 -28.30
N ALA A 198 25.34 -7.29 -27.87
CA ALA A 198 24.64 -6.35 -28.74
C ALA A 198 25.60 -5.42 -29.49
N ALA A 199 26.61 -4.89 -28.79
CA ALA A 199 27.65 -4.06 -29.41
C ALA A 199 28.53 -4.85 -30.39
N TYR A 200 28.88 -6.10 -30.05
CA TYR A 200 29.72 -6.94 -30.90
C TYR A 200 29.05 -7.33 -32.23
N PHE A 201 27.76 -7.67 -32.20
CA PHE A 201 27.01 -8.07 -33.39
C PHE A 201 26.33 -6.90 -34.13
N ASP A 202 26.52 -5.66 -33.65
CA ASP A 202 25.81 -4.44 -34.11
C ASP A 202 24.28 -4.63 -34.13
N ARG A 203 23.71 -5.05 -33.00
CA ARG A 203 22.27 -5.34 -32.86
C ARG A 203 21.66 -4.66 -31.65
N ALA A 204 20.34 -4.50 -31.70
CA ALA A 204 19.58 -4.03 -30.56
C ALA A 204 19.70 -5.02 -29.37
N PRO A 205 19.91 -4.55 -28.14
CA PRO A 205 19.98 -5.39 -26.94
C PRO A 205 18.75 -6.28 -26.74
N GLU A 206 17.57 -5.80 -27.14
CA GLU A 206 16.32 -6.56 -27.02
C GLU A 206 16.28 -7.77 -27.96
N THR A 207 16.90 -7.67 -29.15
CA THR A 207 17.01 -8.80 -30.09
C THR A 207 17.86 -9.91 -29.50
N ILE A 208 19.02 -9.58 -28.93
CA ILE A 208 19.90 -10.54 -28.25
C ILE A 208 19.17 -11.16 -27.05
N ARG A 209 18.47 -10.34 -26.27
CA ARG A 209 17.66 -10.80 -25.13
C ARG A 209 16.59 -11.81 -25.55
N LEU A 210 15.86 -11.52 -26.62
CA LEU A 210 14.81 -12.41 -27.14
C LEU A 210 15.40 -13.74 -27.59
N ILE A 211 16.51 -13.72 -28.35
CA ILE A 211 17.19 -14.95 -28.80
C ILE A 211 17.61 -15.81 -27.61
N LEU A 212 18.30 -15.22 -26.63
CA LEU A 212 18.76 -15.95 -25.45
C LEU A 212 17.61 -16.46 -24.56
N THR A 213 16.49 -15.74 -24.52
CA THR A 213 15.32 -16.16 -23.74
C THR A 213 14.54 -17.26 -24.45
N ASP A 214 14.45 -17.20 -25.77
CA ASP A 214 13.78 -18.20 -26.59
C ASP A 214 14.55 -19.53 -26.59
N THR A 215 15.89 -19.47 -26.62
CA THR A 215 16.75 -20.66 -26.56
C THR A 215 16.70 -21.33 -25.19
N GLU A 216 16.72 -20.56 -24.09
CA GLU A 216 16.54 -21.08 -22.73
C GLU A 216 15.17 -21.78 -22.55
N LYS A 217 14.12 -21.27 -23.20
CA LYS A 217 12.75 -21.82 -23.12
C LYS A 217 12.54 -23.04 -24.02
N ASN A 218 12.94 -22.96 -25.28
CA ASN A 218 12.58 -23.95 -26.31
C ASN A 218 13.58 -25.10 -26.37
N GLN A 219 14.87 -24.84 -26.16
CA GLN A 219 15.93 -25.85 -26.30
C GLN A 219 16.33 -26.48 -24.97
N ARG A 220 15.74 -26.05 -23.83
CA ARG A 220 16.10 -26.46 -22.46
C ARG A 220 17.60 -26.39 -22.15
N ARG A 221 18.37 -25.64 -22.95
CA ARG A 221 19.81 -25.42 -22.77
C ARG A 221 19.96 -24.19 -21.88
N GLN A 222 20.41 -24.40 -20.66
CA GLN A 222 20.59 -23.32 -19.70
C GLN A 222 21.90 -22.58 -20.00
N ILE A 223 21.78 -21.32 -20.44
CA ILE A 223 22.93 -20.50 -20.89
C ILE A 223 23.56 -19.75 -19.72
N PHE A 224 22.74 -19.19 -18.83
CA PHE A 224 23.21 -18.48 -17.64
C PHE A 224 23.17 -19.38 -16.38
N ASN A 225 24.26 -19.40 -15.62
CA ASN A 225 24.39 -20.18 -14.40
C ASN A 225 23.49 -19.64 -13.29
N LYS A 226 22.88 -20.56 -12.54
CA LYS A 226 21.80 -20.27 -11.58
C LYS A 226 22.28 -19.62 -10.29
N SER A 227 23.56 -19.24 -10.09
CA SER A 227 24.03 -18.52 -8.88
C SER A 227 23.27 -17.22 -8.56
N ARG A 228 22.34 -16.81 -9.43
CA ARG A 228 21.27 -15.83 -9.18
C ARG A 228 19.95 -16.43 -8.66
N VAL A 229 19.96 -17.60 -8.01
CA VAL A 229 18.81 -18.14 -7.23
C VAL A 229 18.38 -17.07 -6.23
N LEU A 230 17.07 -16.97 -5.98
CA LEU A 230 16.55 -16.17 -4.85
C LEU A 230 17.34 -16.53 -3.60
N LEU A 231 17.79 -15.53 -2.84
CA LEU A 231 18.42 -15.78 -1.55
C LEU A 231 17.51 -16.67 -0.70
N GLY A 232 18.08 -17.71 -0.11
CA GLY A 232 17.36 -18.59 0.81
C GLY A 232 16.84 -17.82 2.03
N PRO A 233 15.87 -18.34 2.79
CA PRO A 233 15.32 -17.65 3.96
C PRO A 233 16.39 -17.26 4.99
N GLY A 234 17.40 -18.11 5.21
CA GLY A 234 18.55 -17.82 6.08
C GLY A 234 19.43 -16.68 5.54
N GLU A 235 19.76 -16.70 4.25
CA GLU A 235 20.55 -15.65 3.61
C GLU A 235 19.82 -14.30 3.57
N THR A 236 18.48 -14.30 3.39
CA THR A 236 17.70 -13.06 3.46
C THR A 236 17.69 -12.47 4.87
N ALA A 237 17.79 -13.31 5.91
CA ALA A 237 17.87 -12.84 7.28
C ALA A 237 19.24 -12.22 7.58
N THR A 238 20.33 -12.84 7.10
CA THR A 238 21.68 -12.29 7.27
C THR A 238 21.89 -10.99 6.48
N VAL A 239 21.36 -10.90 5.25
CA VAL A 239 21.33 -9.64 4.48
C VAL A 239 20.60 -8.54 5.26
N PHE A 240 19.45 -8.85 5.85
CA PHE A 240 18.67 -7.87 6.60
C PHE A 240 19.34 -7.45 7.91
N ALA A 241 19.98 -8.39 8.62
CA ALA A 241 20.74 -8.10 9.83
C ALA A 241 21.95 -7.19 9.56
N MET A 242 22.69 -7.45 8.47
CA MET A 242 23.81 -6.57 8.05
C MET A 242 23.32 -5.16 7.69
N TYR A 243 22.13 -5.04 7.11
CA TYR A 243 21.50 -3.75 6.85
C TYR A 243 21.10 -3.03 8.14
N GLU A 244 20.49 -3.73 9.11
CA GLU A 244 20.13 -3.14 10.41
C GLU A 244 21.36 -2.73 11.24
N SER A 245 22.51 -3.41 11.09
CA SER A 245 23.77 -3.02 11.72
C SER A 245 24.49 -1.86 11.03
N GLY A 246 23.95 -1.33 9.93
CA GLY A 246 24.51 -0.17 9.22
C GLY A 246 25.58 -0.47 8.17
N ALA A 247 25.74 -1.73 7.73
CA ALA A 247 26.69 -2.07 6.67
C ALA A 247 26.31 -1.42 5.33
N ALA A 248 27.30 -1.09 4.51
CA ALA A 248 27.04 -0.48 3.22
C ALA A 248 26.38 -1.49 2.25
N ILE A 249 25.40 -1.04 1.48
CA ILE A 249 24.65 -1.92 0.56
C ILE A 249 25.56 -2.54 -0.50
N ASN A 250 26.65 -1.84 -0.88
CA ASN A 250 27.65 -2.35 -1.82
C ASN A 250 28.42 -3.54 -1.22
N GLU A 251 28.84 -3.46 0.05
CA GLU A 251 29.52 -4.55 0.75
C GLU A 251 28.61 -5.78 0.88
N ILE A 252 27.32 -5.56 1.18
CA ILE A 252 26.32 -6.64 1.21
C ILE A 252 26.15 -7.26 -0.19
N ALA A 253 26.12 -6.44 -1.24
CA ALA A 253 25.96 -6.92 -2.61
C ALA A 253 27.14 -7.79 -3.06
N GLU A 254 28.37 -7.38 -2.73
CA GLU A 254 29.60 -8.12 -3.02
C GLU A 254 29.64 -9.45 -2.25
N LYS A 255 29.38 -9.42 -0.93
CA LYS A 255 29.42 -10.61 -0.07
C LYS A 255 28.48 -11.72 -0.54
N PHE A 256 27.29 -11.36 -1.05
CA PHE A 256 26.30 -12.32 -1.53
C PHE A 256 26.35 -12.54 -3.06
N ASN A 257 27.29 -11.91 -3.76
CA ASN A 257 27.42 -11.92 -5.21
C ASN A 257 26.07 -11.64 -5.92
N LYS A 258 25.35 -10.62 -5.44
CA LYS A 258 24.06 -10.17 -6.00
C LYS A 258 24.18 -8.73 -6.47
N SER A 259 23.34 -8.36 -7.44
CA SER A 259 23.18 -6.96 -7.81
C SER A 259 22.62 -6.13 -6.64
N ILE A 260 23.05 -4.88 -6.52
CA ILE A 260 22.54 -3.88 -5.57
C ILE A 260 20.99 -3.84 -5.57
N SER A 261 20.35 -3.83 -6.74
CA SER A 261 18.88 -3.83 -6.87
C SER A 261 18.21 -5.08 -6.28
N SER A 262 18.86 -6.23 -6.35
CA SER A 262 18.37 -7.47 -5.74
C SER A 262 18.44 -7.40 -4.22
N ILE A 263 19.51 -6.82 -3.68
CA ILE A 263 19.65 -6.57 -2.24
C ILE A 263 18.57 -5.60 -1.75
N TYR A 264 18.37 -4.46 -2.44
CA TYR A 264 17.28 -3.53 -2.13
C TYR A 264 15.90 -4.20 -2.13
N ARG A 265 15.62 -5.07 -3.11
CA ARG A 265 14.35 -5.80 -3.18
C ARG A 265 14.15 -6.72 -1.98
N VAL A 266 15.22 -7.41 -1.55
CA VAL A 266 15.19 -8.30 -0.38
C VAL A 266 14.97 -7.50 0.90
N ILE A 267 15.72 -6.41 1.08
CA ILE A 267 15.59 -5.51 2.23
C ILE A 267 14.16 -4.94 2.28
N ASN A 268 13.66 -4.35 1.19
CA ASN A 268 12.31 -3.76 1.16
C ASN A 268 11.22 -4.80 1.44
N ARG A 269 11.36 -6.03 0.93
CA ARG A 269 10.40 -7.10 1.21
C ARG A 269 10.40 -7.52 2.68
N LYS A 270 11.57 -7.54 3.33
CA LYS A 270 11.69 -7.80 4.78
C LYS A 270 11.13 -6.64 5.60
N ARG A 271 11.43 -5.39 5.25
CA ARG A 271 10.86 -4.17 5.88
C ARG A 271 9.34 -4.18 5.84
N ILE A 272 8.76 -4.39 4.66
CA ILE A 272 7.30 -4.45 4.50
C ILE A 272 6.70 -5.61 5.29
N ARG A 273 7.35 -6.78 5.31
CA ARG A 273 6.89 -7.90 6.15
C ARG A 273 6.91 -7.53 7.64
N LYS A 274 7.94 -6.84 8.12
CA LYS A 274 8.04 -6.34 9.51
C LYS A 274 6.92 -5.35 9.82
N LEU A 275 6.62 -4.43 8.91
CA LEU A 275 5.52 -3.48 9.04
C LEU A 275 4.14 -4.14 9.06
N LEU A 276 3.89 -5.10 8.15
CA LEU A 276 2.62 -5.85 8.11
C LEU A 276 2.42 -6.74 9.34
N ALA A 277 3.51 -7.23 9.94
CA ALA A 277 3.46 -7.98 11.19
C ALA A 277 3.32 -7.08 12.42
N ALA A 278 3.57 -5.78 12.30
CA ALA A 278 3.41 -4.83 13.40
C ALA A 278 1.92 -4.56 13.61
N HIS A 279 1.37 -5.02 14.73
CA HIS A 279 0.05 -4.61 15.18
C HIS A 279 0.14 -3.18 15.74
N ILE A 280 -0.50 -2.23 15.07
CA ILE A 280 -0.48 -0.82 15.46
C ILE A 280 -1.83 -0.46 16.07
N ASP A 281 -1.90 -0.52 17.38
CA ASP A 281 -3.06 -0.05 18.15
C ASP A 281 -3.01 1.47 18.29
N TYR A 282 -4.13 2.16 18.14
CA TYR A 282 -4.21 3.60 18.44
C TYR A 282 -5.59 3.95 18.96
N VAL A 283 -5.66 5.04 19.73
CA VAL A 283 -6.93 5.62 20.17
C VAL A 283 -7.46 6.49 19.05
N ALA A 284 -8.57 6.09 18.43
CA ALA A 284 -9.19 6.80 17.32
C ALA A 284 -9.88 8.08 17.79
N SER A 285 -9.86 9.11 16.94
CA SER A 285 -10.56 10.38 17.11
C SER A 285 -11.14 10.80 15.77
N ASP A 286 -12.35 11.35 15.76
CA ASP A 286 -13.06 11.74 14.52
C ASP A 286 -12.25 12.75 13.70
N GLU A 287 -11.44 13.57 14.38
CA GLU A 287 -10.58 14.58 13.77
C GLU A 287 -9.48 13.99 12.86
N PHE A 288 -9.12 12.71 12.99
CA PHE A 288 -8.03 12.09 12.23
C PHE A 288 -8.36 11.88 10.75
N THR A 289 -9.64 11.78 10.43
CA THR A 289 -10.13 11.55 9.06
C THR A 289 -10.28 12.85 8.27
N ALA A 290 -10.16 14.01 8.92
CA ALA A 290 -10.30 15.31 8.27
C ALA A 290 -9.11 15.59 7.32
N ALA A 291 -9.40 16.19 6.16
CA ALA A 291 -8.37 16.48 5.14
C ALA A 291 -7.29 17.46 5.64
N ASP A 292 -7.58 18.25 6.66
CA ASP A 292 -6.67 19.20 7.29
C ASP A 292 -6.06 18.71 8.61
N ALA A 293 -6.30 17.45 8.99
CA ALA A 293 -5.82 16.87 10.24
C ALA A 293 -4.28 16.89 10.34
N GLU A 294 -3.59 16.53 9.26
CA GLU A 294 -2.12 16.50 9.23
C GLU A 294 -1.53 17.89 9.48
N ALA A 295 -2.09 18.90 8.82
CA ALA A 295 -1.70 20.29 9.03
C ALA A 295 -2.04 20.74 10.45
N LYS A 296 -3.24 20.49 10.96
CA LYS A 296 -3.65 20.95 12.30
C LYS A 296 -2.85 20.31 13.44
N ILE A 297 -2.59 19.01 13.36
CA ILE A 297 -1.99 18.23 14.46
C ILE A 297 -0.45 18.22 14.40
N LEU A 298 0.14 18.17 13.20
CA LEU A 298 1.60 18.06 13.07
C LEU A 298 2.33 19.41 12.90
N SER A 299 1.66 20.44 12.37
CA SER A 299 2.32 21.73 12.06
C SER A 299 2.58 22.59 13.29
N GLN A 300 1.76 22.46 14.34
CA GLN A 300 1.96 23.23 15.57
C GLN A 300 3.15 22.62 16.34
N PRO A 301 4.25 23.37 16.54
CA PRO A 301 5.33 22.90 17.39
C PRO A 301 4.84 22.88 18.83
N VAL A 302 4.68 21.70 19.42
CA VAL A 302 4.39 21.60 20.85
C VAL A 302 5.60 22.12 21.59
N SER A 303 5.45 23.27 22.26
CA SER A 303 6.48 23.94 23.07
C SER A 303 6.80 23.11 24.32
N VAL A 304 7.47 21.98 24.14
CA VAL A 304 7.93 21.13 25.25
C VAL A 304 9.39 21.44 25.51
N ARG A 305 9.71 21.92 26.72
CA ARG A 305 11.10 21.96 27.20
C ARG A 305 11.59 20.51 27.29
N ARG A 306 12.42 20.10 26.34
CA ARG A 306 13.02 18.77 26.36
C ARG A 306 14.04 18.69 27.48
N THR A 307 14.05 17.56 28.17
CA THR A 307 15.12 17.25 29.11
C THR A 307 16.45 17.18 28.36
N PRO A 308 17.52 17.87 28.82
CA PRO A 308 18.84 17.79 28.20
C PRO A 308 19.32 16.35 28.06
N LYS A 309 19.85 15.97 26.89
CA LYS A 309 20.32 14.60 26.58
C LYS A 309 21.33 14.07 27.61
N GLY A 310 22.21 14.93 28.12
CA GLY A 310 23.20 14.55 29.13
C GLY A 310 22.59 14.11 30.47
N ILE A 311 21.37 14.53 30.80
CA ILE A 311 20.64 14.04 31.99
C ILE A 311 20.06 12.65 31.69
N LEU A 312 19.52 12.45 30.49
CA LEU A 312 18.92 11.19 30.06
C LEU A 312 19.94 10.05 29.89
N GLU A 313 21.13 10.33 29.33
CA GLU A 313 22.21 9.34 29.23
C GLU A 313 22.72 8.92 30.61
N LYS A 314 22.83 9.86 31.56
CA LYS A 314 23.14 9.56 32.97
C LYS A 314 22.06 8.68 33.60
N THR A 315 20.77 8.91 33.32
CA THR A 315 19.70 8.06 33.87
C THR A 315 19.72 6.63 33.34
N LYS A 316 20.12 6.40 32.07
CA LYS A 316 20.19 5.05 31.48
C LYS A 316 21.37 4.23 32.02
N ASN A 317 22.55 4.82 32.16
CA ASN A 317 23.75 4.10 32.60
C ASN A 317 23.74 3.82 34.11
N ARG A 318 23.07 4.65 34.92
CA ARG A 318 23.13 4.59 36.39
C ARG A 318 22.04 3.76 37.07
N LEU A 319 21.07 3.25 36.30
CA LEU A 319 20.03 2.33 36.80
C LEU A 319 20.63 1.07 37.47
N ASN A 320 21.84 0.66 37.07
CA ASN A 320 22.50 -0.55 37.56
C ASN A 320 23.55 -0.30 38.66
N GLU A 321 23.96 0.95 38.93
CA GLU A 321 25.12 1.25 39.77
C GLU A 321 24.77 2.07 41.04
N ASN A 322 23.91 3.09 40.94
CA ASN A 322 23.54 3.91 42.10
C ASN A 322 22.18 4.62 41.92
N TRP A 323 21.14 4.13 42.62
CA TRP A 323 19.78 4.68 42.48
C TRP A 323 19.60 6.07 43.10
N GLN A 324 20.45 6.48 44.05
CA GLN A 324 20.36 7.82 44.66
C GLN A 324 20.69 8.91 43.63
N GLU A 325 21.73 8.71 42.83
CA GLU A 325 22.10 9.59 41.72
C GLU A 325 21.05 9.57 40.60
N PHE A 326 20.37 8.43 40.40
CA PHE A 326 19.24 8.33 39.48
C PHE A 326 18.05 9.19 39.91
N ILE A 327 17.74 9.24 41.21
CA ILE A 327 16.67 10.12 41.73
C ILE A 327 17.05 11.59 41.55
N GLU A 328 18.29 11.97 41.89
CA GLU A 328 18.77 13.34 41.74
C GLU A 328 18.72 13.82 40.27
N THR A 329 19.10 12.95 39.33
CA THR A 329 18.98 13.24 37.89
C THR A 329 17.54 13.35 37.43
N ILE A 330 16.63 12.50 37.95
CA ILE A 330 15.21 12.55 37.64
C ILE A 330 14.53 13.81 38.19
N GLN A 331 14.95 14.35 39.34
CA GLN A 331 14.37 15.59 39.89
C GLN A 331 14.49 16.77 38.90
N ASN A 332 15.51 16.77 38.05
CA ASN A 332 15.75 17.80 37.03
C ASN A 332 14.97 17.57 35.71
N VAL A 333 14.22 16.48 35.60
CA VAL A 333 13.39 16.20 34.41
C VAL A 333 12.20 17.14 34.35
N HIS A 334 11.88 17.65 33.16
CA HIS A 334 10.74 18.55 32.98
C HIS A 334 9.43 17.77 32.99
N SER A 335 8.45 18.25 33.77
CA SER A 335 7.09 17.69 33.81
C SER A 335 6.19 18.38 32.79
N LEU A 336 5.22 17.63 32.26
CA LEU A 336 4.24 18.13 31.31
C LEU A 336 3.04 18.75 32.02
N ASN A 337 2.48 19.81 31.45
CA ASN A 337 1.17 20.32 31.86
C ASN A 337 0.03 19.54 31.17
N ARG A 338 -1.23 19.79 31.57
CA ARG A 338 -2.40 19.06 31.04
C ARG A 338 -2.58 19.23 29.53
N GLU A 339 -2.38 20.43 29.02
CA GLU A 339 -2.54 20.73 27.59
C GLU A 339 -1.45 20.04 26.75
N GLN A 340 -0.19 20.08 27.21
CA GLN A 340 0.94 19.39 26.60
C GLN A 340 0.77 17.88 26.63
N GLU A 341 0.28 17.31 27.74
CA GLU A 341 -0.06 15.88 27.82
C GLU A 341 -1.08 15.51 26.72
N SER A 342 -2.20 16.24 26.67
CA SER A 342 -3.26 16.00 25.69
C SER A 342 -2.75 16.10 24.26
N GLU A 343 -2.00 17.16 23.93
CA GLU A 343 -1.49 17.38 22.57
C GLU A 343 -0.43 16.34 22.17
N LEU A 344 0.44 15.91 23.09
CA LEU A 344 1.40 14.85 22.82
C LEU A 344 0.71 13.50 22.59
N PHE A 345 -0.29 13.14 23.39
CA PHE A 345 -1.05 11.90 23.17
C PHE A 345 -1.89 11.95 21.89
N ARG A 346 -2.49 13.09 21.57
CA ARG A 346 -3.19 13.31 20.30
C ARG A 346 -2.26 13.11 19.12
N ARG A 347 -1.08 13.76 19.13
CA ARG A 347 -0.07 13.63 18.09
C ARG A 347 0.51 12.20 17.99
N TYR A 348 0.74 11.55 19.14
CA TYR A 348 1.21 10.17 19.21
C TYR A 348 0.23 9.21 18.52
N ASN A 349 -1.05 9.29 18.84
CA ASN A 349 -2.08 8.45 18.25
C ASN A 349 -2.32 8.79 16.77
N PHE A 350 -2.28 10.06 16.38
CA PHE A 350 -2.42 10.47 14.98
C PHE A 350 -1.28 9.91 14.09
N LEU A 351 -0.04 9.93 14.58
CA LEU A 351 1.09 9.33 13.84
C LEU A 351 0.95 7.81 13.67
N LYS A 352 0.38 7.12 14.69
CA LYS A 352 0.08 5.69 14.61
C LYS A 352 -1.04 5.41 13.61
N TYR A 353 -2.08 6.25 13.59
CA TYR A 353 -3.15 6.22 12.59
C TYR A 353 -2.59 6.35 11.16
N LEU A 354 -1.76 7.38 10.89
CA LEU A 354 -1.13 7.57 9.58
C LEU A 354 -0.26 6.38 9.18
N ALA A 355 0.52 5.82 10.12
CA ALA A 355 1.30 4.63 9.86
C ALA A 355 0.41 3.42 9.49
N ALA A 356 -0.67 3.20 10.23
CA ALA A 356 -1.62 2.12 9.99
C ALA A 356 -2.31 2.26 8.63
N GLU A 357 -2.74 3.47 8.26
CA GLU A 357 -3.33 3.77 6.95
C GLU A 357 -2.34 3.47 5.81
N ARG A 358 -1.08 3.90 5.93
CA ARG A 358 -0.04 3.61 4.93
C ARG A 358 0.22 2.11 4.81
N ILE A 359 0.24 1.39 5.94
CA ILE A 359 0.46 -0.06 5.97
C ILE A 359 -0.71 -0.83 5.35
N HIS A 360 -1.94 -0.37 5.53
CA HIS A 360 -3.13 -0.98 4.90
C HIS A 360 -3.03 -1.02 3.36
N HIS A 361 -2.40 -0.01 2.75
CA HIS A 361 -2.16 0.04 1.31
C HIS A 361 -0.92 -0.74 0.84
N LEU A 362 -0.10 -1.29 1.75
CA LEU A 362 1.09 -2.06 1.39
C LEU A 362 0.75 -3.51 1.02
N ASN A 363 1.36 -3.97 -0.07
CA ASN A 363 1.24 -5.35 -0.52
C ASN A 363 2.62 -5.98 -0.72
N LEU A 364 2.79 -7.23 -0.29
CA LEU A 364 4.03 -8.01 -0.49
C LEU A 364 4.35 -8.26 -1.97
N ASN A 365 3.32 -8.25 -2.82
CA ASN A 365 3.43 -8.51 -4.27
C ASN A 365 3.80 -7.24 -5.07
N SER A 366 3.56 -6.05 -4.52
CA SER A 366 3.92 -4.77 -5.13
C SER A 366 4.49 -3.84 -4.05
N PRO A 367 5.75 -4.07 -3.64
CA PRO A 367 6.35 -3.35 -2.52
C PRO A 367 6.58 -1.88 -2.90
N CYS A 368 5.69 -0.99 -2.44
CA CYS A 368 5.88 0.44 -2.57
C CYS A 368 6.90 0.93 -1.53
N ALA A 369 8.16 1.10 -1.94
CA ALA A 369 9.23 1.55 -1.06
C ALA A 369 8.95 2.93 -0.43
N LYS A 370 8.26 3.81 -1.16
CA LYS A 370 7.90 5.14 -0.68
C LYS A 370 6.92 5.07 0.50
N ALA A 371 5.81 4.33 0.35
CA ALA A 371 4.83 4.16 1.42
C ALA A 371 5.42 3.44 2.65
N ALA A 372 6.30 2.46 2.45
CA ALA A 372 7.00 1.80 3.55
C ALA A 372 7.92 2.77 4.31
N ASN A 373 8.65 3.63 3.60
CA ASN A 373 9.49 4.66 4.21
C ASN A 373 8.65 5.67 5.02
N GLU A 374 7.51 6.12 4.48
CA GLU A 374 6.59 7.04 5.17
C GLU A 374 6.04 6.42 6.46
N ALA A 375 5.55 5.17 6.41
CA ALA A 375 5.07 4.44 7.58
C ALA A 375 6.16 4.31 8.67
N GLU A 376 7.38 3.92 8.30
CA GLU A 376 8.50 3.86 9.24
C GLU A 376 8.87 5.22 9.84
N GLN A 377 8.80 6.29 9.05
CA GLN A 377 9.04 7.64 9.55
C GLN A 377 7.99 8.07 10.57
N TYR A 378 6.70 7.81 10.32
CA TYR A 378 5.62 8.10 11.25
C TYR A 378 5.78 7.30 12.56
N LEU A 379 6.08 5.99 12.46
CA LEU A 379 6.35 5.17 13.65
C LEU A 379 7.57 5.67 14.45
N LYS A 380 8.65 6.05 13.78
CA LYS A 380 9.83 6.62 14.44
C LYS A 380 9.53 7.95 15.13
N GLN A 381 8.65 8.77 14.55
CA GLN A 381 8.18 10.00 15.19
C GLN A 381 7.29 9.69 16.40
N ALA A 382 6.38 8.72 16.29
CA ALA A 382 5.52 8.29 17.39
C ALA A 382 6.36 7.76 18.56
N GLU A 383 7.42 7.00 18.28
CA GLU A 383 8.33 6.48 19.30
C GLU A 383 9.12 7.59 20.00
N ARG A 384 9.51 8.66 19.28
CA ARG A 384 10.11 9.84 19.92
C ARG A 384 9.14 10.53 20.89
N ILE A 385 7.86 10.63 20.51
CA ILE A 385 6.84 11.22 21.38
C ILE A 385 6.58 10.33 22.59
N LYS A 386 6.45 9.01 22.38
CA LYS A 386 6.33 8.02 23.46
C LYS A 386 7.48 8.18 24.46
N ASN A 387 8.72 8.24 23.99
CA ASN A 387 9.89 8.44 24.86
C ASN A 387 9.80 9.75 25.64
N LEU A 388 9.39 10.85 24.99
CA LEU A 388 9.21 12.14 25.67
C LEU A 388 8.16 12.07 26.80
N ILE A 389 7.02 11.40 26.55
CA ILE A 389 5.96 11.21 27.55
C ILE A 389 6.47 10.35 28.72
N VAL A 390 7.16 9.25 28.41
CA VAL A 390 7.75 8.35 29.43
C VAL A 390 8.75 9.11 30.29
N GLU A 391 9.69 9.83 29.65
CA GLU A 391 10.72 10.63 30.33
C GLU A 391 10.10 11.63 31.31
N ALA A 392 9.11 12.41 30.86
CA ALA A 392 8.44 13.39 31.70
C ALA A 392 7.73 12.81 32.94
N ASN A 393 7.41 11.51 32.91
CA ASN A 393 6.68 10.80 33.95
C ASN A 393 7.55 9.86 34.80
N LEU A 394 8.88 9.82 34.60
CA LEU A 394 9.78 8.99 35.43
C LEU A 394 9.71 9.32 36.94
N LYS A 395 9.51 10.60 37.28
CA LYS A 395 9.29 11.06 38.67
C LYS A 395 8.12 10.35 39.36
N LEU A 396 7.10 9.98 38.59
CA LEU A 396 5.91 9.31 39.10
C LEU A 396 6.24 7.90 39.59
N VAL A 397 7.07 7.16 38.83
CA VAL A 397 7.47 5.79 39.17
C VAL A 397 8.23 5.78 40.50
N VAL A 398 9.22 6.66 40.65
CA VAL A 398 9.99 6.80 41.90
C VAL A 398 9.08 7.13 43.08
N ARG A 399 8.12 8.03 42.90
CA ARG A 399 7.16 8.41 43.95
C ARG A 399 6.28 7.23 44.38
N VAL A 400 5.79 6.42 43.44
CA VAL A 400 4.96 5.25 43.74
C VAL A 400 5.81 4.15 44.38
N ALA A 401 7.01 3.88 43.85
CA ALA A 401 7.92 2.85 44.36
C ALA A 401 8.39 3.15 45.79
N GLY A 402 8.64 4.42 46.13
CA GLY A 402 9.05 4.84 47.48
C GLY A 402 8.06 4.52 48.59
N ARG A 403 6.79 4.21 48.29
CA ARG A 403 5.81 3.75 49.29
C ARG A 403 5.89 2.25 49.57
N HIS A 404 6.50 1.48 48.67
CA HIS A 404 6.60 0.02 48.74
C HIS A 404 7.98 -0.47 49.22
N THR A 405 8.93 0.43 49.43
CA THR A 405 10.25 0.11 50.01
C THR A 405 10.16 -0.36 51.46
N ALA A 406 9.16 0.11 52.20
CA ALA A 406 8.90 -0.33 53.58
C ALA A 406 8.54 -1.83 53.70
N THR A 407 8.23 -2.49 52.57
CA THR A 407 7.82 -3.91 52.51
C THR A 407 8.99 -4.85 52.19
N GLY A 408 10.24 -4.35 52.18
CA GLY A 408 11.46 -5.18 52.06
C GLY A 408 11.88 -5.54 50.62
N ALA A 409 11.20 -5.02 49.61
CA ALA A 409 11.56 -5.23 48.20
C ALA A 409 12.70 -4.30 47.73
N ASN A 410 13.56 -4.82 46.84
CA ASN A 410 14.63 -4.04 46.21
C ASN A 410 14.05 -2.89 45.38
N LEU A 411 14.40 -1.65 45.74
CA LEU A 411 13.90 -0.45 45.08
C LEU A 411 14.32 -0.37 43.61
N SER A 412 15.50 -0.89 43.24
CA SER A 412 15.96 -0.95 41.84
C SER A 412 15.03 -1.75 40.94
N ASP A 413 14.57 -2.89 41.45
CA ASP A 413 13.75 -3.85 40.70
C ASP A 413 12.34 -3.29 40.57
N LEU A 414 11.82 -2.68 41.65
CA LEU A 414 10.56 -1.93 41.63
C LEU A 414 10.60 -0.77 40.64
N ILE A 415 11.66 0.04 40.61
CA ILE A 415 11.76 1.15 39.66
C ILE A 415 11.78 0.62 38.22
N SER A 416 12.53 -0.46 37.96
CA SER A 416 12.63 -1.08 36.64
C SER A 416 11.29 -1.61 36.15
N GLU A 417 10.58 -2.36 37.01
CA GLU A 417 9.24 -2.87 36.69
C GLU A 417 8.19 -1.76 36.57
N GLY A 418 8.33 -0.72 37.39
CA GLY A 418 7.46 0.45 37.34
C GLY A 418 7.65 1.25 36.05
N ASN A 419 8.89 1.35 35.56
CA ASN A 419 9.18 1.96 34.26
C ASN A 419 8.57 1.14 33.11
N MET A 420 8.62 -0.19 33.18
CA MET A 420 7.95 -1.06 32.20
C MET A 420 6.43 -0.92 32.25
N ALA A 421 5.85 -0.82 33.45
CA ALA A 421 4.42 -0.56 33.65
C ALA A 421 4.01 0.82 33.11
N LEU A 422 4.84 1.85 33.32
CA LEU A 422 4.63 3.19 32.78
C LEU A 422 4.63 3.17 31.24
N ILE A 423 5.58 2.47 30.61
CA ILE A 423 5.63 2.32 29.15
C ILE A 423 4.33 1.68 28.62
N ARG A 424 3.86 0.61 29.27
CA ARG A 424 2.57 -0.02 28.92
C ARG A 424 1.38 0.91 29.15
N ALA A 425 1.42 1.75 30.19
CA ALA A 425 0.38 2.74 30.45
C ALA A 425 0.31 3.79 29.34
N VAL A 426 1.47 4.27 28.84
CA VAL A 426 1.52 5.22 27.71
C VAL A 426 0.89 4.61 26.45
N GLU A 427 1.09 3.33 26.18
CA GLU A 427 0.53 2.67 24.99
C GLU A 427 -1.00 2.51 25.04
N LYS A 428 -1.59 2.40 26.23
CA LYS A 428 -3.02 2.14 26.45
C LYS A 428 -3.83 3.35 26.91
N PHE A 429 -3.19 4.48 27.16
CA PHE A 429 -3.87 5.64 27.70
C PHE A 429 -4.81 6.28 26.66
N ASP A 430 -6.06 6.47 27.07
CA ASP A 430 -7.09 7.15 26.29
C ASP A 430 -7.15 8.63 26.68
N TYR A 431 -6.70 9.49 25.76
CA TYR A 431 -6.66 10.93 25.96
C TYR A 431 -8.02 11.62 25.72
N VAL A 432 -8.96 10.95 25.04
CA VAL A 432 -10.28 11.51 24.71
C VAL A 432 -11.15 11.62 25.96
N LYS A 433 -10.96 10.72 26.94
CA LYS A 433 -11.67 10.72 28.23
C LYS A 433 -11.34 11.92 29.12
N GLY A 434 -10.33 12.72 28.80
CA GLY A 434 -10.00 13.96 29.51
C GLY A 434 -9.39 13.79 30.91
N PHE A 435 -9.14 12.56 31.38
CA PHE A 435 -8.45 12.30 32.66
C PHE A 435 -6.97 12.68 32.58
N ARG A 436 -6.34 12.99 33.73
CA ARG A 436 -4.88 13.18 33.79
C ARG A 436 -4.16 11.84 33.62
N PHE A 437 -3.10 11.83 32.81
CA PHE A 437 -2.29 10.63 32.58
C PHE A 437 -1.69 10.08 33.88
N SER A 438 -1.26 10.97 34.79
CA SER A 438 -0.69 10.60 36.09
C SER A 438 -1.64 9.75 36.93
N THR A 439 -2.95 9.97 36.86
CA THR A 439 -3.96 9.17 37.58
C THR A 439 -3.99 7.74 37.07
N PHE A 440 -4.08 7.57 35.75
CA PHE A 440 -4.09 6.26 35.09
C PHE A 440 -2.76 5.52 35.27
N ALA A 441 -1.63 6.21 35.04
CA ALA A 441 -0.31 5.61 35.17
C ALA A 441 -0.02 5.14 36.60
N SER A 442 -0.40 5.94 37.61
CA SER A 442 -0.23 5.57 39.02
C SER A 442 -0.95 4.27 39.36
N TRP A 443 -2.15 4.07 38.81
CA TRP A 443 -2.91 2.84 38.97
C TRP A 443 -2.20 1.62 38.36
N VAL A 444 -1.75 1.74 37.11
CA VAL A 444 -1.07 0.65 36.39
C VAL A 444 0.23 0.25 37.11
N ILE A 445 1.02 1.23 37.56
CA ILE A 445 2.27 1.01 38.28
C ILE A 445 2.01 0.33 39.63
N ALA A 446 1.07 0.84 40.43
CA ALA A 446 0.73 0.25 41.72
C ALA A 446 0.22 -1.19 41.59
N ARG A 447 -0.60 -1.47 40.56
CA ARG A 447 -1.07 -2.83 40.27
C ARG A 447 0.07 -3.77 39.91
N GLU A 448 1.08 -3.29 39.18
CA GLU A 448 2.25 -4.10 38.84
C GLU A 448 3.09 -4.43 40.08
N PHE A 449 3.33 -3.45 40.96
CA PHE A 449 4.06 -3.66 42.22
C PHE A 449 3.38 -4.64 43.15
N ALA A 450 2.05 -4.67 43.18
CA ALA A 450 1.30 -5.63 43.98
C ALA A 450 1.60 -7.09 43.59
N LYS A 451 2.03 -7.37 42.35
CA LYS A 451 2.37 -8.74 41.90
C LYS A 451 3.72 -9.24 42.40
N PHE A 452 4.65 -8.33 42.71
CA PHE A 452 6.01 -8.66 43.15
C PHE A 452 6.14 -8.81 44.67
N LEU A 453 5.08 -8.52 45.42
CA LEU A 453 5.04 -8.74 46.86
C LEU A 453 4.77 -10.23 47.15
N PRO A 454 5.59 -10.91 47.97
CA PRO A 454 5.37 -12.31 48.31
C PRO A 454 4.01 -12.53 48.97
N ALA A 455 3.28 -13.53 48.50
CA ALA A 455 1.99 -14.00 49.03
C ALA A 455 2.05 -14.53 50.49
N GLU A 456 3.17 -14.37 51.19
CA GLU A 456 3.41 -14.87 52.54
C GLU A 456 2.92 -13.95 53.65
N SER A 457 2.69 -12.65 53.38
CA SER A 457 1.98 -11.78 54.34
C SER A 457 0.45 -11.92 54.26
N ALA A 458 -0.07 -12.77 53.37
CA ALA A 458 -1.50 -13.01 53.16
C ALA A 458 -1.98 -14.38 53.69
N ARG A 459 -1.14 -15.13 54.42
CA ARG A 459 -1.49 -16.47 54.92
C ARG A 459 -2.15 -16.52 56.29
N THR A 460 -2.35 -15.41 56.98
CA THR A 460 -3.21 -15.38 58.17
C THR A 460 -4.60 -14.89 57.79
N GLU A 461 -5.48 -15.87 57.60
CA GLU A 461 -6.95 -15.80 57.60
C GLU A 461 -7.70 -15.77 56.24
N ARG A 462 -8.03 -17.00 55.81
CA ARG A 462 -9.29 -17.47 55.17
C ARG A 462 -9.46 -17.21 53.66
N THR A 463 -9.21 -18.21 52.81
CA THR A 463 -10.16 -19.23 52.27
C THR A 463 -11.42 -18.65 51.61
N VAL A 464 -11.46 -18.63 50.27
CA VAL A 464 -12.29 -19.45 49.35
C VAL A 464 -11.96 -18.99 47.91
N SER A 465 -11.93 -19.96 46.99
CA SER A 465 -11.47 -19.93 45.60
C SER A 465 -12.51 -19.46 44.57
N HIS A 466 -12.01 -18.83 43.49
CA HIS A 466 -12.44 -18.84 42.07
C HIS A 466 -13.91 -18.49 41.72
N ASP A 467 -14.16 -17.33 41.08
CA ASP A 467 -14.14 -17.13 39.62
C ASP A 467 -14.44 -15.66 39.25
N ASP A 468 -13.80 -15.21 38.17
CA ASP A 468 -14.02 -14.03 37.31
C ASP A 468 -14.63 -12.75 37.92
N VAL A 469 -13.83 -11.68 38.03
CA VAL A 469 -14.32 -10.30 37.77
C VAL A 469 -13.23 -9.43 37.14
N ASP A 470 -13.66 -8.84 36.03
CA ASP A 470 -13.09 -7.77 35.26
C ASP A 470 -12.49 -6.59 36.04
N ILE A 471 -11.56 -5.97 35.33
CA ILE A 471 -10.85 -4.75 35.67
C ILE A 471 -11.82 -3.56 35.64
N GLU A 472 -12.00 -2.86 36.76
CA GLU A 472 -12.26 -1.41 36.90
C GLU A 472 -12.52 -1.12 38.40
N HIS A 473 -11.91 -0.19 39.15
CA HIS A 473 -11.03 0.95 38.96
C HIS A 473 -10.28 1.12 40.30
N LEU A 474 -8.94 1.25 40.36
CA LEU A 474 -8.36 1.94 41.53
C LEU A 474 -8.42 3.46 41.30
N GLN A 475 -8.77 4.15 42.38
CA GLN A 475 -8.11 5.38 42.80
C GLN A 475 -7.15 4.99 43.95
N SER A 476 -6.00 5.61 44.21
CA SER A 476 -5.29 6.79 43.70
C SER A 476 -3.90 6.82 44.40
N LYS A 477 -2.91 7.71 44.22
CA LYS A 477 -2.89 9.20 44.26
C LYS A 477 -1.47 9.73 43.92
N PRO A 478 -1.33 10.97 43.38
CA PRO A 478 -0.62 12.00 44.16
C PRO A 478 -1.29 13.39 44.17
N ALA A 479 -1.03 14.14 45.26
CA ALA A 479 -1.32 15.56 45.57
C ALA A 479 -2.77 16.04 45.82
N GLY A 480 -3.83 15.45 45.25
CA GLY A 480 -5.22 15.79 45.64
C GLY A 480 -5.68 15.19 46.99
N ILE A 481 -4.78 14.45 47.65
CA ILE A 481 -5.04 13.54 48.76
C ILE A 481 -5.49 14.25 50.01
N GLU A 482 -4.77 15.29 50.39
CA GLU A 482 -5.00 16.01 51.64
C GLU A 482 -6.28 16.82 51.57
N LEU A 483 -6.61 17.39 50.41
CA LEU A 483 -7.88 18.07 50.19
C LEU A 483 -9.06 17.07 50.17
N ILE A 484 -8.87 15.89 49.58
CA ILE A 484 -9.89 14.83 49.57
C ILE A 484 -10.02 14.16 50.96
N GLU A 485 -8.95 14.03 51.73
CA GLU A 485 -8.98 13.49 53.09
C GLU A 485 -9.53 14.49 54.10
N SER A 486 -9.26 15.79 53.94
CA SER A 486 -9.87 16.84 54.75
C SER A 486 -11.36 16.99 54.44
N THR A 487 -11.76 17.02 53.17
CA THR A 487 -13.18 17.03 52.77
C THR A 487 -13.89 15.74 53.16
N ARG A 488 -13.23 14.58 53.11
CA ARG A 488 -13.82 13.31 53.57
C ARG A 488 -13.98 13.24 55.10
N ARG A 489 -13.04 13.80 55.87
CA ARG A 489 -13.22 13.94 57.34
C ARG A 489 -14.36 14.90 57.67
N SER A 490 -14.48 16.00 56.92
CA SER A 490 -15.62 16.94 57.01
C SER A 490 -16.96 16.22 56.71
N LEU A 491 -17.00 15.42 55.63
CA LEU A 491 -18.18 14.63 55.26
C LEU A 491 -18.55 13.58 56.31
N GLU A 492 -17.58 12.86 56.87
CA GLU A 492 -17.83 11.86 57.92
C GLU A 492 -18.43 12.51 59.17
N GLN A 493 -17.94 13.69 59.55
CA GLN A 493 -18.46 14.46 60.69
C GLN A 493 -19.88 14.99 60.43
N VAL A 494 -20.14 15.56 59.25
CA VAL A 494 -21.48 16.05 58.88
C VAL A 494 -22.51 14.92 58.83
N ILE A 495 -22.11 13.72 58.36
CA ILE A 495 -22.96 12.52 58.34
C ILE A 495 -23.28 12.06 59.77
N GLU A 496 -22.29 12.08 60.68
CA GLU A 496 -22.48 11.67 62.07
C GLU A 496 -23.37 12.65 62.86
N GLU A 497 -23.29 13.95 62.56
CA GLU A 497 -24.06 15.00 63.24
C GLU A 497 -25.50 15.15 62.73
N ASN A 498 -25.79 14.84 61.45
CA ASN A 498 -27.08 15.19 60.83
C ASN A 498 -27.97 13.98 60.45
N LEU A 499 -27.45 12.76 60.51
CA LEU A 499 -28.20 11.54 60.16
C LEU A 499 -28.38 10.63 61.39
N THR A 500 -29.49 9.91 61.44
CA THR A 500 -29.72 8.86 62.45
C THR A 500 -28.84 7.63 62.17
N GLU A 501 -28.56 6.79 63.18
CA GLU A 501 -27.69 5.60 63.02
C GLU A 501 -28.09 4.70 61.82
N ARG A 502 -29.40 4.55 61.57
CA ARG A 502 -29.93 3.78 60.44
C ARG A 502 -29.67 4.47 59.10
N GLU A 503 -29.83 5.79 59.02
CA GLU A 503 -29.53 6.58 57.83
C GLU A 503 -28.02 6.61 57.56
N GLN A 504 -27.20 6.79 58.60
CA GLN A 504 -25.75 6.72 58.53
C GLN A 504 -25.28 5.37 58.00
N TYR A 505 -25.85 4.27 58.50
CA TYR A 505 -25.51 2.93 58.02
C TYR A 505 -25.81 2.78 56.52
N ILE A 506 -27.01 3.18 56.08
CA ILE A 506 -27.41 3.09 54.68
C ILE A 506 -26.48 3.95 53.81
N ILE A 507 -26.21 5.20 54.16
CA ILE A 507 -25.33 6.09 53.39
C ILE A 507 -23.88 5.58 53.38
N ARG A 508 -23.34 5.16 54.53
CA ARG A 508 -21.95 4.68 54.66
C ARG A 508 -21.67 3.43 53.85
N TYR A 509 -22.59 2.47 53.84
CA TYR A 509 -22.43 1.22 53.11
C TYR A 509 -22.94 1.29 51.67
N HIS A 510 -23.95 2.10 51.36
CA HIS A 510 -24.44 2.23 49.98
C HIS A 510 -23.52 3.09 49.11
N PHE A 511 -22.94 4.17 49.66
CA PHE A 511 -21.97 5.04 48.98
C PHE A 511 -20.50 4.70 49.32
N GLY A 512 -20.27 3.60 50.04
CA GLY A 512 -18.92 3.03 50.24
C GLY A 512 -17.96 3.95 51.00
N LEU A 513 -18.48 4.72 51.96
CA LEU A 513 -17.70 5.62 52.81
C LEU A 513 -16.91 4.84 53.87
N THR A 514 -17.28 3.59 54.19
CA THR A 514 -16.49 2.73 55.08
C THR A 514 -15.39 1.93 54.35
N GLY A 515 -14.13 2.17 54.73
CA GLY A 515 -12.94 1.45 54.26
C GLY A 515 -11.79 2.36 53.81
N THR A 516 -10.55 1.86 53.83
CA THR A 516 -9.40 2.54 53.20
C THR A 516 -9.55 2.51 51.68
N MET A 517 -8.88 3.43 50.98
CA MET A 517 -9.03 3.70 49.54
C MET A 517 -8.80 2.48 48.60
N VAL A 518 -8.31 1.37 49.15
CA VAL A 518 -8.04 0.09 48.47
C VAL A 518 -9.19 -0.91 48.59
N LYS A 519 -10.13 -0.74 49.53
CA LYS A 519 -11.33 -1.57 49.70
C LYS A 519 -12.52 -0.72 50.17
N LYS A 520 -13.25 -0.11 49.24
CA LYS A 520 -14.59 0.42 49.54
C LYS A 520 -15.57 -0.75 49.61
N LYS A 521 -16.27 -0.90 50.74
CA LYS A 521 -17.34 -1.91 50.91
C LYS A 521 -18.68 -1.29 50.51
N PHE A 522 -19.00 -1.31 49.23
CA PHE A 522 -20.34 -0.96 48.76
C PHE A 522 -21.30 -2.14 48.98
N LYS A 523 -22.48 -1.88 49.54
CA LYS A 523 -23.58 -2.85 49.63
C LYS A 523 -24.74 -2.38 48.78
N THR A 524 -25.35 -3.29 48.05
CA THR A 524 -26.58 -3.00 47.30
C THR A 524 -27.73 -2.72 48.28
N LEU A 525 -28.72 -1.91 47.88
CA LEU A 525 -29.92 -1.65 48.70
C LEU A 525 -30.64 -2.96 49.11
N LYS A 526 -30.51 -4.01 48.30
CA LYS A 526 -31.03 -5.34 48.62
C LYS A 526 -30.27 -6.00 49.77
N GLN A 527 -28.93 -6.01 49.71
CA GLN A 527 -28.09 -6.55 50.79
C GLN A 527 -28.23 -5.76 52.09
N ILE A 528 -28.33 -4.43 52.00
CA ILE A 528 -28.59 -3.57 53.16
C ILE A 528 -29.97 -3.88 53.75
N GLY A 529 -30.97 -4.13 52.90
CA GLY A 529 -32.31 -4.53 53.34
C GLY A 529 -32.31 -5.88 54.05
N GLU A 530 -31.58 -6.87 53.52
CA GLU A 530 -31.41 -8.19 54.15
C GLU A 530 -30.75 -8.10 55.53
N GLU A 531 -29.73 -7.24 55.70
CA GLU A 531 -29.05 -7.05 56.99
C GLU A 531 -29.85 -6.23 58.01
N LEU A 532 -30.62 -5.25 57.55
CA LEU A 532 -31.47 -4.42 58.40
C LEU A 532 -32.88 -5.01 58.62
N GLY A 533 -33.18 -6.16 58.04
CA GLY A 533 -34.48 -6.84 58.13
C GLY A 533 -35.64 -6.06 57.48
N ILE A 534 -35.36 -5.25 56.46
CA ILE A 534 -36.34 -4.40 55.77
C ILE A 534 -36.32 -4.62 54.25
N THR A 535 -37.40 -4.26 53.57
CA THR A 535 -37.47 -4.41 52.11
C THR A 535 -36.53 -3.43 51.41
N LYS A 536 -36.02 -3.81 50.22
CA LYS A 536 -35.18 -2.95 49.36
C LYS A 536 -35.81 -1.57 49.14
N GLU A 537 -37.14 -1.51 48.93
CA GLU A 537 -37.85 -0.25 48.73
C GLU A 537 -37.87 0.62 50.01
N ARG A 538 -37.93 -0.02 51.19
CA ARG A 538 -37.82 0.71 52.45
C ARG A 538 -36.43 1.30 52.66
N VAL A 539 -35.36 0.59 52.26
CA VAL A 539 -33.99 1.13 52.27
C VAL A 539 -33.87 2.35 51.35
N ARG A 540 -34.42 2.27 50.13
CA ARG A 540 -34.45 3.38 49.17
C ARG A 540 -35.19 4.61 49.70
N GLN A 541 -36.31 4.41 50.40
CA GLN A 541 -37.04 5.53 51.04
C GLN A 541 -36.20 6.22 52.11
N ILE A 542 -35.50 5.46 52.95
CA ILE A 542 -34.64 6.01 54.01
C ILE A 542 -33.41 6.71 53.40
N GLU A 543 -32.84 6.16 52.33
CA GLU A 543 -31.76 6.77 51.56
C GLU A 543 -32.17 8.14 51.00
N LEU A 544 -33.34 8.25 50.35
CA LEU A 544 -33.83 9.51 49.78
C LEU A 544 -34.04 10.59 50.86
N VAL A 545 -34.53 10.20 52.04
CA VAL A 545 -34.68 11.12 53.18
C VAL A 545 -33.31 11.57 53.70
N ALA A 546 -32.34 10.65 53.81
CA ALA A 546 -30.99 10.96 54.24
C ALA A 546 -30.26 11.88 53.24
N LEU A 547 -30.37 11.64 51.94
CA LEU A 547 -29.82 12.50 50.90
C LEU A 547 -30.49 13.89 50.91
N GLY A 548 -31.80 13.96 51.18
CA GLY A 548 -32.51 15.22 51.33
C GLY A 548 -31.98 16.08 52.49
N LYS A 549 -31.67 15.46 53.63
CA LYS A 549 -31.03 16.13 54.78
C LYS A 549 -29.62 16.60 54.44
N LEU A 550 -28.81 15.72 53.84
CA LEU A 550 -27.43 16.03 53.46
C LEU A 550 -27.33 17.15 52.40
N ARG A 551 -28.31 17.26 51.50
CA ARG A 551 -28.36 18.31 50.47
C ARG A 551 -28.56 19.72 51.06
N GLN A 552 -29.16 19.83 52.24
CA GLN A 552 -29.38 21.11 52.91
C GLN A 552 -28.16 21.54 53.75
N THR A 553 -27.27 20.61 54.08
CA THR A 553 -26.13 20.84 54.97
C THR A 553 -24.78 20.86 54.26
N LEU A 554 -24.65 20.21 53.10
CA LEU A 554 -23.41 20.13 52.32
C LEU A 554 -23.33 21.21 51.22
N SER A 555 -22.11 21.64 50.89
CA SER A 555 -21.89 22.46 49.69
C SER A 555 -22.13 21.65 48.41
N ALA A 556 -22.37 22.33 47.28
CA ALA A 556 -22.64 21.66 46.00
C ALA A 556 -21.50 20.72 45.57
N GLU A 557 -20.24 21.13 45.80
CA GLU A 557 -19.05 20.35 45.47
C GLU A 557 -18.89 19.10 46.36
N GLU A 558 -19.25 19.19 47.65
CA GLU A 558 -19.18 18.07 48.61
C GLU A 558 -20.33 17.06 48.39
N PHE A 559 -21.50 17.54 48.01
CA PHE A 559 -22.65 16.70 47.69
C PHE A 559 -22.41 15.90 46.39
N GLU A 560 -21.84 16.53 45.37
CA GLU A 560 -21.40 15.84 44.14
C GLU A 560 -20.35 14.77 44.44
N LEU A 561 -19.40 15.05 45.34
CA LEU A 561 -18.38 14.08 45.77
C LEU A 561 -18.96 12.83 46.46
N LEU A 562 -20.13 12.96 47.10
CA LEU A 562 -20.82 11.86 47.80
C LEU A 562 -21.68 11.02 46.84
N THR A 563 -22.33 11.64 45.86
CA THR A 563 -23.19 10.93 44.90
C THR A 563 -22.46 10.36 43.68
N GLY A 564 -21.21 10.82 43.44
CA GLY A 564 -20.34 10.32 42.37
C GLY A 564 -20.28 11.26 41.17
#